data_AF-A0A7C8YIT1-F1
#
_entry.id   AF-A0A7C8YIT1-F1
#
_cell.length_a   1.000
_cell.length_b   1.000
_cell.length_c   1.000
_cell.angle_alpha   90.00
_cell.angle_beta   90.00
_cell.angle_gamma   90.00
#
_symmetry.space_group_name_H-M   'P 1'
#
loop_
_entity.id
_entity.type
_entity.pdbx_description
1 polymer ?
#
loop_
_entity_poly.entity_id
_entity_poly.type
_entity_poly.pdbx_seq_one_letter_code
_entity_poly.pdbx_strand_id
1 'polypeptide(L)'
;TKAPLHYRQNHRILLQRFRHHQFRRSHLTCRFSLPSNPSPRSTLAEELQSETLKILEWNRVCNQLSAFTSTSMGLSEAQSGSIPMGQSLEESQTLLAQTTAAFSLPRPLDLSGIVDVSGIVESSLSGQLLTIGELCSVTRTVRSARRLMMQLEEFCSNDGDFSQR
;
A
#
# COMPACT_ATOMS: atom_id res chain seq x y z
N THR A 1 -34.98 35.00 32.68
CA THR A 1 -34.35 35.39 31.39
C THR A 1 -33.09 34.55 31.19
N LYS A 2 -33.01 33.89 30.04
CA LYS A 2 -31.91 33.07 29.50
C LYS A 2 -31.74 31.62 30.01
N ALA A 3 -31.64 30.75 29.00
CA ALA A 3 -31.81 29.31 28.95
C ALA A 3 -30.57 28.50 29.39
N PRO A 4 -30.74 27.19 29.68
CA PRO A 4 -29.66 26.26 30.06
C PRO A 4 -28.97 25.67 28.82
N LEU A 5 -27.63 25.50 28.88
CA LEU A 5 -26.89 24.77 27.87
C LEU A 5 -26.75 23.29 28.26
N HIS A 6 -27.60 22.49 27.62
CA HIS A 6 -27.48 21.05 27.46
C HIS A 6 -26.10 20.66 26.91
N TYR A 7 -25.34 19.84 27.64
CA TYR A 7 -24.34 18.96 27.02
C TYR A 7 -24.97 17.59 26.82
N ARG A 8 -25.31 17.30 25.56
CA ARG A 8 -26.03 16.11 25.14
C ARG A 8 -25.03 14.98 24.88
N GLN A 9 -25.07 13.95 25.71
CA GLN A 9 -24.54 12.62 25.39
C GLN A 9 -25.12 12.14 24.07
N ASN A 10 -24.25 11.86 23.10
CA ASN A 10 -24.59 11.11 21.90
C ASN A 10 -23.90 9.74 21.98
N HIS A 11 -24.55 8.81 22.68
CA HIS A 11 -24.40 7.39 22.38
C HIS A 11 -25.30 7.09 21.17
N ARG A 12 -24.70 6.89 19.99
CA ARG A 12 -25.39 6.23 18.87
C ARG A 12 -24.63 4.97 18.50
N ILE A 13 -25.14 3.89 19.07
CA ILE A 13 -25.04 2.52 18.61
C ILE A 13 -25.38 2.49 17.11
N LEU A 14 -24.47 1.95 16.29
CA LEU A 14 -24.76 1.49 14.94
C LEU A 14 -24.50 -0.02 14.88
N LEU A 15 -25.43 -0.77 15.46
CA LEU A 15 -25.77 -2.09 14.92
C LEU A 15 -26.57 -1.84 13.66
N GLN A 16 -26.02 -2.19 12.49
CA GLN A 16 -26.83 -2.71 11.40
C GLN A 16 -25.99 -3.33 10.27
N ARG A 17 -26.26 -4.63 10.07
CA ARG A 17 -26.33 -5.36 8.80
C ARG A 17 -25.04 -5.90 8.20
N PHE A 18 -24.75 -7.13 8.63
CA PHE A 18 -24.32 -8.22 7.73
C PHE A 18 -25.03 -8.10 6.38
N ARG A 19 -24.27 -7.76 5.33
CA ARG A 19 -24.75 -7.88 3.95
C ARG A 19 -24.52 -9.30 3.47
N HIS A 20 -25.63 -9.92 3.08
CA HIS A 20 -25.66 -11.16 2.31
C HIS A 20 -24.74 -11.09 1.09
N HIS A 21 -23.92 -12.13 0.93
CA HIS A 21 -23.31 -12.50 -0.33
C HIS A 21 -24.42 -12.70 -1.38
N GLN A 22 -24.46 -11.82 -2.38
CA GLN A 22 -25.14 -12.06 -3.65
C GLN A 22 -24.11 -11.85 -4.75
N PHE A 23 -23.81 -12.95 -5.43
CA PHE A 23 -22.87 -13.08 -6.52
C PHE A 23 -23.33 -12.21 -7.71
N ARG A 24 -22.81 -10.98 -7.82
CA ARG A 24 -23.07 -10.10 -8.97
C ARG A 24 -22.07 -10.44 -10.09
N ARG A 25 -22.60 -11.02 -11.19
CA ARG A 25 -21.93 -11.04 -12.50
C ARG A 25 -21.55 -9.62 -12.88
N SER A 26 -20.25 -9.36 -12.94
CA SER A 26 -19.70 -8.06 -13.34
C SER A 26 -19.51 -8.08 -14.85
N HIS A 27 -20.37 -7.38 -15.59
CA HIS A 27 -20.05 -6.99 -16.95
C HIS A 27 -18.89 -5.99 -16.88
N LEU A 28 -17.74 -6.38 -17.40
CA LEU A 28 -16.57 -5.51 -17.52
C LEU A 28 -16.89 -4.44 -18.57
N THR A 29 -17.24 -3.24 -18.12
CA THR A 29 -17.28 -2.05 -19.00
C THR A 29 -15.92 -1.38 -18.92
N CYS A 30 -15.12 -1.54 -19.98
CA CYS A 30 -13.87 -0.82 -20.15
C CYS A 30 -14.20 0.65 -20.47
N ARG A 31 -14.03 1.53 -19.49
CA ARG A 31 -14.05 2.98 -19.72
C ARG A 31 -12.68 3.37 -20.27
N PHE A 32 -12.62 3.64 -21.57
CA PHE A 32 -11.46 4.31 -22.17
C PHE A 32 -11.39 5.73 -21.62
N SER A 33 -10.42 5.99 -20.75
CA SER A 33 -9.99 7.35 -20.40
C SER A 33 -9.22 7.93 -21.59
N LEU A 34 -9.64 9.11 -22.05
CA LEU A 34 -8.87 9.88 -23.05
C LEU A 34 -7.50 10.24 -22.48
N PRO A 35 -6.43 10.25 -23.31
CA PRO A 35 -5.13 10.74 -22.89
C PRO A 35 -5.21 12.25 -22.63
N SER A 36 -5.07 12.65 -21.37
CA SER A 36 -4.83 14.04 -20.99
C SER A 36 -3.45 14.45 -21.49
N ASN A 37 -3.39 15.34 -22.48
CA ASN A 37 -2.14 15.86 -23.02
C ASN A 37 -1.43 16.69 -21.92
N PRO A 38 -0.21 16.33 -21.49
CA PRO A 38 0.49 17.07 -20.44
C PRO A 38 0.80 18.49 -20.94
N SER A 39 0.49 19.48 -20.10
CA SER A 39 0.84 20.88 -20.39
C SER A 39 2.36 21.04 -20.40
N PRO A 40 2.94 21.90 -21.26
CA PRO A 40 4.40 22.08 -21.39
C PRO A 40 5.12 22.58 -20.11
N ARG A 41 4.36 23.06 -19.12
CA ARG A 41 4.88 23.38 -17.78
C ARG A 41 5.12 22.14 -16.90
N SER A 42 4.36 21.05 -17.11
CA SER A 42 4.53 19.78 -16.39
C SER A 42 5.83 19.11 -16.80
N THR A 43 6.10 19.09 -18.11
CA THR A 43 7.30 18.43 -18.67
C THR A 43 8.59 19.08 -18.19
N LEU A 44 8.66 20.42 -18.16
CA LEU A 44 9.83 21.13 -17.61
C LEU A 44 10.03 20.85 -16.11
N ALA A 45 8.96 20.76 -15.34
CA ALA A 45 9.05 20.46 -13.91
C ALA A 45 9.54 19.02 -13.66
N GLU A 46 9.06 18.05 -14.45
CA GLU A 46 9.49 16.65 -14.42
C GLU A 46 10.96 16.50 -14.83
N GLU A 47 11.40 17.20 -15.87
CA GLU A 47 12.81 17.22 -16.31
C GLU A 47 13.72 17.81 -15.23
N LEU A 48 13.35 18.96 -14.66
CA LEU A 48 14.11 19.59 -13.57
C LEU A 48 14.19 18.70 -12.33
N GLN A 49 13.09 18.02 -11.98
CA GLN A 49 13.08 17.06 -10.89
C GLN A 49 14.03 15.90 -11.20
N SER A 50 14.02 15.35 -12.42
CA SER A 50 14.88 14.23 -12.80
C SER A 50 16.37 14.59 -12.71
N GLU A 51 16.76 15.78 -13.20
CA GLU A 51 18.14 16.26 -13.10
C GLU A 51 18.52 16.57 -11.64
N THR A 52 17.59 17.09 -10.84
CA THR A 52 17.82 17.32 -9.40
C THR A 52 18.06 15.99 -8.68
N LEU A 53 17.24 14.96 -8.91
CA LEU A 53 17.40 13.65 -8.30
C LEU A 53 18.72 12.98 -8.71
N LYS A 54 19.14 13.20 -9.96
CA LYS A 54 20.44 12.73 -10.45
C LYS A 54 21.60 13.43 -9.75
N ILE A 55 21.55 14.76 -9.60
CA ILE A 55 22.56 15.55 -8.86
C ILE A 55 22.64 15.11 -7.39
N LEU A 56 21.49 14.84 -6.77
CA LEU A 56 21.40 14.33 -5.40
C LEU A 56 21.77 12.84 -5.27
N GLU A 57 22.16 12.20 -6.38
CA GLU A 57 22.46 10.76 -6.45
C GLU A 57 21.35 9.88 -5.85
N TRP A 58 20.08 10.23 -6.07
CA TRP A 58 18.92 9.57 -5.45
C TRP A 58 18.95 8.04 -5.61
N ASN A 59 19.27 7.55 -6.81
CA ASN A 59 19.40 6.11 -7.07
C ASN A 59 20.45 5.43 -6.17
N ARG A 60 21.54 6.10 -5.79
CA ARG A 60 22.54 5.54 -4.88
C ARG A 60 22.00 5.43 -3.47
N VAL A 61 21.22 6.44 -3.03
CA VAL A 61 20.52 6.40 -1.74
C VAL A 61 19.52 5.25 -1.72
N CYS A 62 18.67 5.12 -2.74
CA CYS A 62 17.71 4.01 -2.82
C CYS A 62 18.41 2.63 -2.86
N ASN A 63 19.53 2.51 -3.58
CA ASN A 63 20.34 1.29 -3.58
C ASN A 63 20.86 0.92 -2.18
N GLN A 64 21.24 1.88 -1.35
CA GLN A 64 21.62 1.61 0.05
C GLN A 64 20.43 1.08 0.86
N LEU A 65 19.22 1.60 0.59
CA LEU A 65 17.99 1.14 1.24
C LEU A 65 17.60 -0.28 0.82
N SER A 66 18.05 -0.77 -0.34
CA SER A 66 17.74 -2.11 -0.85
C SER A 66 18.12 -3.23 0.15
N ALA A 67 19.18 -3.04 0.93
CA ALA A 67 19.63 -4.00 1.95
C ALA A 67 18.63 -4.18 3.12
N PHE A 68 17.71 -3.24 3.30
CA PHE A 68 16.69 -3.28 4.36
C PHE A 68 15.34 -3.85 3.88
N THR A 69 15.25 -4.22 2.61
CA THR A 69 14.00 -4.75 2.04
C THR A 69 13.85 -6.23 2.35
N SER A 70 12.64 -6.66 2.75
CA SER A 70 12.35 -8.05 3.10
C SER A 70 11.73 -8.86 1.97
N THR A 71 11.49 -8.24 0.80
CA THR A 71 10.87 -8.89 -0.36
C THR A 71 11.64 -8.55 -1.64
N SER A 72 11.58 -9.45 -2.62
CA SER A 72 12.20 -9.21 -3.94
C SER A 72 11.61 -8.01 -4.68
N MET A 73 10.31 -7.75 -4.49
CA MET A 73 9.64 -6.57 -5.04
C MET A 73 10.22 -5.29 -4.43
N GLY A 74 10.32 -5.23 -3.09
CA GLY A 74 10.93 -4.07 -2.41
C GLY A 74 12.39 -3.87 -2.81
N LEU A 75 13.15 -4.96 -2.97
CA LEU A 75 14.53 -4.91 -3.45
C LEU A 75 14.61 -4.28 -4.85
N SER A 76 13.76 -4.74 -5.78
CA SER A 76 13.71 -4.23 -7.15
C SER A 76 13.36 -2.74 -7.18
N GLU A 77 12.33 -2.32 -6.44
CA GLU A 77 11.90 -0.92 -6.34
C GLU A 77 12.99 0.00 -5.76
N ALA A 78 13.70 -0.49 -4.74
CA ALA A 78 14.84 0.24 -4.16
C ALA A 78 16.00 0.36 -5.15
N GLN A 79 16.30 -0.71 -5.91
CA GLN A 79 17.38 -0.70 -6.89
C GLN A 79 17.07 0.16 -8.13
N SER A 80 15.80 0.22 -8.53
CA SER A 80 15.36 1.08 -9.64
C SER A 80 15.26 2.56 -9.25
N GLY A 81 15.43 2.90 -7.97
CA GLY A 81 15.24 4.27 -7.47
C GLY A 81 13.77 4.71 -7.40
N SER A 82 12.86 3.75 -7.48
CA SER A 82 11.41 3.96 -7.58
C SER A 82 10.72 4.06 -6.21
N ILE A 83 11.49 4.26 -5.14
CA ILE A 83 10.95 4.51 -3.80
C ILE A 83 10.04 5.76 -3.87
N PRO A 84 8.77 5.68 -3.42
CA PRO A 84 7.81 6.75 -3.58
C PRO A 84 8.25 8.02 -2.84
N MET A 85 8.20 9.14 -3.57
CA MET A 85 8.39 10.49 -3.04
C MET A 85 7.07 11.24 -3.20
N GLY A 86 6.58 11.85 -2.12
CA GLY A 86 5.32 12.58 -2.16
C GLY A 86 5.37 13.75 -3.13
N GLN A 87 4.45 13.79 -4.09
CA GLN A 87 4.33 14.86 -5.10
C GLN A 87 3.51 16.05 -4.57
N SER A 88 2.85 15.86 -3.42
CA SER A 88 2.11 16.89 -2.70
C SER A 88 2.39 16.82 -1.20
N LEU A 89 1.99 17.88 -0.48
CA LEU A 89 2.07 17.91 0.98
C LEU A 89 1.26 16.77 1.61
N GLU A 90 0.05 16.52 1.12
CA GLU A 90 -0.85 15.48 1.62
C GLU A 90 -0.25 14.08 1.41
N GLU A 91 0.29 13.83 0.22
CA GLU A 91 0.95 12.56 -0.08
C GLU A 91 2.20 12.36 0.79
N SER A 92 3.01 13.40 0.95
CA SER A 92 4.20 13.35 1.82
C SER A 92 3.84 13.06 3.28
N GLN A 93 2.79 13.70 3.80
CA GLN A 93 2.28 13.45 5.14
C GLN A 93 1.76 12.01 5.28
N THR A 94 1.10 11.49 4.25
CA THR A 94 0.61 10.11 4.23
C THR A 94 1.77 9.11 4.28
N LEU A 95 2.81 9.29 3.46
CA LEU A 95 4.01 8.44 3.45
C LEU A 95 4.76 8.50 4.78
N LEU A 96 4.88 9.69 5.38
CA LEU A 96 5.49 9.86 6.70
C LEU A 96 4.68 9.14 7.79
N ALA A 97 3.34 9.25 7.75
CA ALA A 97 2.47 8.56 8.69
C ALA A 97 2.58 7.04 8.56
N GLN A 98 2.64 6.50 7.34
CA GLN A 98 2.87 5.07 7.08
C GLN A 98 4.22 4.61 7.64
N THR A 99 5.28 5.37 7.41
CA THR A 99 6.63 5.06 7.92
C THR A 99 6.66 5.09 9.45
N THR A 100 6.02 6.09 10.06
CA THR A 100 5.92 6.22 11.51
C THR A 100 5.12 5.06 12.10
N ALA A 101 4.00 4.70 11.50
CA ALA A 101 3.18 3.56 11.92
C ALA A 101 3.95 2.23 11.83
N ALA A 102 4.72 2.02 10.76
CA ALA A 102 5.56 0.83 10.60
C ALA A 102 6.66 0.75 11.67
N PHE A 103 7.24 1.89 12.08
CA PHE A 103 8.22 1.95 13.16
C PHE A 103 7.61 1.65 14.54
N SER A 104 6.35 2.03 14.76
CA SER A 104 5.64 1.80 16.02
C SER A 104 5.15 0.36 16.22
N LEU A 105 5.36 -0.55 15.26
CA LEU A 105 4.92 -1.93 15.39
C LEU A 105 5.68 -2.65 16.53
N PRO A 106 5.00 -3.45 17.36
CA PRO A 106 5.62 -4.10 18.52
C PRO A 106 6.64 -5.18 18.12
N ARG A 107 6.53 -5.70 16.90
CA ARG A 107 7.50 -6.60 16.28
C ARG A 107 7.44 -6.48 14.75
N PRO A 108 8.51 -6.85 14.02
CA PRO A 108 8.53 -6.82 12.57
C PRO A 108 7.41 -7.66 11.93
N LEU A 109 6.94 -7.23 10.75
CA LEU A 109 6.01 -7.99 9.91
C LEU A 109 6.72 -9.17 9.25
N ASP A 110 6.07 -10.35 9.24
CA ASP A 110 6.60 -11.52 8.54
C ASP A 110 6.27 -11.49 7.04
N LEU A 111 7.19 -10.94 6.25
CA LEU A 111 7.08 -10.84 4.79
C LEU A 111 7.72 -12.03 4.05
N SER A 112 8.27 -13.02 4.77
CA SER A 112 9.16 -14.06 4.19
C SER A 112 8.52 -14.95 3.12
N GLY A 113 7.19 -15.11 3.16
CA GLY A 113 6.45 -15.93 2.22
C GLY A 113 5.83 -15.17 1.04
N ILE A 114 6.09 -13.86 0.93
CA ILE A 114 5.65 -13.05 -0.21
C ILE A 114 6.70 -13.10 -1.30
N VAL A 115 6.29 -13.56 -2.48
CA VAL A 115 7.07 -13.48 -3.71
C VAL A 115 6.37 -12.59 -4.74
N ASP A 116 7.16 -12.01 -5.64
CA ASP A 116 6.61 -11.29 -6.80
C ASP A 116 5.82 -12.25 -7.70
N VAL A 117 4.55 -11.94 -7.92
CA VAL A 117 3.64 -12.72 -8.76
C VAL A 117 3.27 -11.99 -10.06
N SER A 118 3.81 -10.79 -10.29
CA SER A 118 3.44 -9.93 -11.42
C SER A 118 3.66 -10.62 -12.76
N GLY A 119 4.81 -11.27 -12.94
CA GLY A 119 5.11 -12.05 -14.16
C GLY A 119 4.20 -13.27 -14.34
N ILE A 120 3.76 -13.90 -13.24
CA ILE A 120 2.81 -15.03 -13.30
C ILE A 120 1.43 -14.52 -13.75
N VAL A 121 0.99 -13.38 -13.23
CA VAL A 121 -0.27 -12.74 -13.63
C VAL A 121 -0.23 -12.33 -15.10
N GLU A 122 0.86 -11.72 -15.56
CA GLU A 122 1.02 -11.31 -16.96
C GLU A 122 1.04 -12.51 -17.93
N SER A 123 1.74 -13.59 -17.55
CA SER A 123 1.74 -14.86 -18.30
C SER A 123 0.32 -15.43 -18.41
N SER A 124 -0.45 -15.40 -17.32
CA SER A 124 -1.86 -15.82 -17.35
C SER A 124 -2.74 -14.94 -18.24
N LEU A 125 -2.53 -13.61 -18.23
CA LEU A 125 -3.29 -12.68 -19.06
C LEU A 125 -2.98 -12.83 -20.55
N SER A 126 -1.75 -13.21 -20.89
CA SER A 126 -1.34 -13.52 -22.27
C SER A 126 -1.78 -14.92 -22.75
N GLY A 127 -2.50 -15.68 -21.92
CA GLY A 127 -3.02 -17.00 -22.25
C GLY A 127 -2.00 -18.14 -22.17
N GLN A 128 -0.85 -17.90 -21.53
CA GLN A 128 0.15 -18.94 -21.32
C GLN A 128 -0.28 -19.90 -20.21
N LEU A 129 0.13 -21.17 -20.36
CA LEU A 129 -0.12 -22.19 -19.35
C LEU A 129 0.85 -22.03 -18.18
N LEU A 130 0.30 -21.82 -16.98
CA LEU A 130 1.09 -21.75 -15.75
C LEU A 130 1.53 -23.14 -15.29
N THR A 131 2.76 -23.21 -14.80
CA THR A 131 3.32 -24.40 -14.15
C THR A 131 2.75 -24.57 -12.74
N ILE A 132 2.85 -25.80 -12.21
CA ILE A 132 2.49 -26.09 -10.80
C ILE A 132 3.32 -25.21 -9.84
N GLY A 133 4.60 -24.98 -10.16
CA GLY A 133 5.49 -24.14 -9.35
C GLY A 133 4.98 -22.70 -9.24
N GLU A 134 4.55 -22.10 -10.34
CA GLU A 134 3.98 -20.75 -10.37
C GLU A 134 2.67 -20.66 -9.58
N LEU A 135 1.77 -21.64 -9.74
CA LEU A 135 0.53 -21.71 -8.95
C LEU A 135 0.81 -21.87 -7.45
N CYS A 136 1.82 -22.66 -7.08
CA CYS A 136 2.27 -22.81 -5.70
C CYS A 136 2.85 -21.51 -5.15
N SER A 137 3.60 -20.74 -5.96
CA SER A 137 4.12 -19.42 -5.58
C SER A 137 2.98 -18.45 -5.28
N VAL A 138 1.96 -18.37 -6.14
CA VAL A 138 0.76 -17.55 -5.90
C VAL A 138 0.06 -17.96 -4.61
N THR A 139 -0.15 -19.27 -4.42
CA THR A 139 -0.81 -19.79 -3.21
C THR A 139 -0.02 -19.44 -1.94
N ARG A 140 1.31 -19.52 -1.99
CA ARG A 140 2.20 -19.15 -0.89
C ARG A 140 2.11 -17.65 -0.56
N THR A 141 2.16 -16.79 -1.58
CA THR A 141 2.03 -15.33 -1.39
C THR A 141 0.67 -14.98 -0.78
N VAL A 142 -0.43 -15.53 -1.30
CA VAL A 142 -1.78 -15.26 -0.76
C VAL A 142 -1.92 -15.73 0.69
N ARG A 143 -1.41 -16.91 1.03
CA ARG A 143 -1.41 -17.40 2.41
C ARG A 143 -0.60 -16.50 3.34
N SER A 144 0.54 -15.98 2.86
CA SER A 144 1.41 -15.09 3.63
C SER A 144 0.78 -13.72 3.83
N ALA A 145 0.14 -13.15 2.79
CA ALA A 145 -0.65 -11.93 2.89
C ALA A 145 -1.78 -12.05 3.92
N ARG A 146 -2.48 -13.19 3.95
CA ARG A 146 -3.50 -13.44 4.98
C ARG A 146 -2.92 -13.48 6.39
N ARG A 147 -1.74 -14.09 6.58
CA ARG A 147 -1.05 -14.12 7.88
C ARG A 147 -0.66 -12.72 8.35
N LEU A 148 -0.14 -11.90 7.44
CA LEU A 148 0.19 -10.49 7.72
C LEU A 148 -1.02 -9.68 8.15
N MET A 149 -2.17 -9.87 7.47
CA MET A 149 -3.41 -9.20 7.86
C MET A 149 -3.82 -9.57 9.29
N MET A 150 -3.78 -10.86 9.64
CA MET A 150 -4.06 -11.30 11.02
C MET A 150 -3.06 -10.70 12.03
N GLN A 151 -1.79 -10.59 11.64
CA GLN A 151 -0.75 -9.98 12.49
C GLN A 151 -1.02 -8.48 12.74
N LEU A 152 -1.49 -7.75 11.72
CA LEU A 152 -1.87 -6.34 11.85
C LEU A 152 -3.14 -6.16 12.70
N GLU A 153 -4.13 -7.05 12.54
CA GLU A 153 -5.34 -7.07 13.37
C GLU A 153 -5.03 -7.34 14.85
N GLU A 154 -4.08 -8.25 15.13
CA GLU A 154 -3.56 -8.52 16.47
C GLU A 154 -2.95 -7.26 17.09
N PHE A 155 -2.12 -6.53 16.35
CA PHE A 155 -1.50 -5.29 16.85
C PHE A 155 -2.54 -4.20 17.14
N CYS A 156 -3.49 -3.99 16.23
CA CYS A 156 -4.56 -3.01 16.41
C CYS A 156 -5.45 -3.33 17.62
N SER A 157 -5.68 -4.63 17.90
CA SER A 157 -6.47 -5.05 19.06
C SER A 157 -5.72 -4.83 20.38
N ASN A 158 -4.40 -4.95 20.37
CA ASN A 158 -3.56 -4.81 21.57
C ASN A 158 -3.20 -3.36 21.91
N ASP A 159 -3.21 -2.45 20.94
CA ASP A 159 -2.96 -1.00 21.17
C ASP A 159 -4.02 -0.35 22.10
N GLY A 160 -5.20 -0.95 22.22
CA GLY A 160 -6.25 -0.51 23.15
C GLY A 160 -5.91 -0.74 24.64
N ASP A 161 -4.93 -1.59 24.96
CA ASP A 161 -4.61 -2.02 26.33
C ASP A 161 -3.42 -1.26 26.94
N PHE A 162 -2.64 -0.52 26.11
CA PHE A 162 -1.46 0.24 26.55
C PHE A 162 -1.76 1.59 27.23
N SER A 163 -3.03 1.99 27.37
CA SER A 163 -3.43 3.20 28.12
C SER A 163 -3.52 3.02 29.65
N GLN A 164 -3.05 1.89 30.22
CA GLN A 164 -3.11 1.63 31.67
C GLN A 164 -1.75 1.39 32.36
N ARG A 165 -0.63 1.93 31.86
CA ARG A 165 0.64 1.91 32.61
C ARG A 165 1.30 3.26 32.70
#